data_AF-A0A957AQF5-F1
#
_entry.id   AF-A0A957AQF5-F1
#
_cell.length_a   1.000
_cell.length_b   1.000
_cell.length_c   1.000
_cell.angle_alpha   90.00
_cell.angle_beta   90.00
_cell.angle_gamma   90.00
#
_symmetry.space_group_name_H-M   'P 1'
#
loop_
_entity.id
_entity.type
_entity.pdbx_description
1 polymer ?
#
loop_
_entity_poly.entity_id
_entity_poly.type
_entity_poly.pdbx_seq_one_letter_code
_entity_poly.pdbx_strand_id
1 'polypeptide(L)'
;MFGTHRILGLVSVAFLIATLSLGILPQPSSAASQPPPSSDVWYDVDESDLPVAGERWIVPQSYRTVGLNVDALQAVLDAAPMEGTPAAATSDVVLSLPLPEGG
;
A
#
# COMPACT_ATOMS: atom_id res chain seq x y z
N MET A 1 66.06 -1.90 -38.51
CA MET A 1 65.99 -0.45 -38.74
C MET A 1 64.59 -0.15 -39.24
N PHE A 2 63.77 0.46 -38.36
CA PHE A 2 62.43 1.08 -38.48
C PHE A 2 61.59 0.88 -39.78
N GLY A 3 60.27 0.64 -39.74
CA GLY A 3 59.34 0.96 -38.68
C GLY A 3 57.92 0.41 -38.89
N THR A 4 57.42 -0.08 -37.77
CA THR A 4 56.05 -0.29 -37.31
C THR A 4 55.22 1.01 -37.38
N HIS A 5 53.89 0.92 -37.28
CA HIS A 5 52.92 2.03 -37.03
C HIS A 5 52.18 2.66 -38.22
N ARG A 6 51.53 1.88 -39.09
CA ARG A 6 50.45 2.42 -39.96
C ARG A 6 49.11 1.67 -39.92
N ILE A 7 48.95 0.72 -39.00
CA ILE A 7 47.68 -0.04 -38.83
C ILE A 7 47.07 0.20 -37.43
N LEU A 8 47.63 1.17 -36.68
CA LEU A 8 47.13 1.57 -35.37
C LEU A 8 46.16 2.75 -35.56
N GLY A 9 44.86 2.48 -35.67
CA GLY A 9 43.90 3.60 -35.65
C GLY A 9 42.41 3.30 -35.85
N LEU A 10 41.98 2.24 -36.55
CA LEU A 10 40.58 2.21 -37.02
C LEU A 10 39.82 0.88 -36.93
N VAL A 11 40.28 -0.10 -36.15
CA VAL A 11 39.45 -1.29 -35.84
C VAL A 11 39.29 -1.46 -34.33
N SER A 12 39.32 -0.36 -33.56
CA SER A 12 39.06 -0.36 -32.12
C SER A 12 37.59 -0.19 -31.75
N VAL A 13 36.65 -0.27 -32.71
CA VAL A 13 35.21 -0.03 -32.47
C VAL A 13 34.33 -1.23 -32.85
N ALA A 14 34.85 -2.25 -33.51
CA ALA A 14 34.03 -3.38 -33.99
C ALA A 14 33.95 -4.58 -33.03
N PHE A 15 34.49 -4.48 -31.82
CA PHE A 15 34.60 -5.61 -30.88
C PHE A 15 34.09 -5.28 -29.47
N LEU A 16 32.98 -4.53 -29.36
CA LEU A 16 32.42 -4.16 -28.05
C LEU A 16 30.90 -4.31 -27.93
N ILE A 17 30.18 -4.89 -28.91
CA ILE A 17 28.71 -4.98 -28.85
C ILE A 17 28.21 -6.34 -29.34
N ALA A 18 28.63 -7.45 -28.71
CA ALA A 18 28.16 -8.76 -29.18
C ALA A 18 27.93 -9.87 -28.14
N THR A 19 28.09 -9.67 -26.82
CA THR A 19 27.91 -10.80 -25.88
C THR A 19 27.36 -10.43 -24.50
N LEU A 20 26.25 -9.70 -24.41
CA LEU A 20 25.50 -9.63 -23.14
C LEU A 20 24.00 -9.79 -23.34
N SER A 21 23.62 -10.90 -23.97
CA SER A 21 22.24 -11.40 -23.95
C SER A 21 22.07 -12.40 -22.81
N LEU A 22 22.33 -11.98 -21.56
CA LEU A 22 22.10 -12.80 -20.38
C LEU A 22 20.68 -12.51 -19.85
N GLY A 23 19.75 -13.39 -20.24
CA GLY A 23 18.48 -13.73 -19.58
C GLY A 23 17.74 -12.65 -18.79
N ILE A 24 16.73 -12.04 -19.42
CA ILE A 24 15.59 -11.47 -18.69
C ILE A 24 14.69 -12.66 -18.31
N LEU A 25 14.85 -13.19 -17.09
CA LEU A 25 13.80 -14.02 -16.50
C LEU A 25 12.63 -13.09 -16.15
N PRO A 26 11.38 -13.41 -16.51
CA PRO A 26 10.22 -12.68 -16.01
C PRO A 26 10.21 -12.81 -14.49
N GLN A 27 10.47 -11.70 -13.79
CA GLN A 27 10.27 -11.66 -12.35
C GLN A 27 8.76 -11.81 -12.12
N PRO A 28 8.29 -12.76 -11.29
CA PRO A 28 6.92 -12.75 -10.85
C PRO A 28 6.74 -11.45 -10.06
N SER A 29 6.02 -10.50 -10.63
CA SER A 29 5.53 -9.36 -9.87
C SER A 29 4.60 -9.94 -8.81
N SER A 30 5.11 -10.10 -7.59
CA SER A 30 4.23 -10.15 -6.43
C SER A 30 3.54 -8.80 -6.40
N ALA A 31 2.39 -8.71 -7.07
CA ALA A 31 1.42 -7.70 -6.75
C ALA A 31 1.05 -7.99 -5.29
N ALA A 32 1.73 -7.33 -4.36
CA ALA A 32 1.15 -7.15 -3.05
C ALA A 32 -0.25 -6.61 -3.32
N SER A 33 -1.27 -7.35 -2.88
CA SER A 33 -2.65 -6.89 -2.90
C SER A 33 -2.66 -5.59 -2.11
N GLN A 34 -2.47 -4.46 -2.79
CA GLN A 34 -2.55 -3.17 -2.17
C GLN A 34 -4.03 -3.07 -1.77
N PRO A 35 -4.35 -3.00 -0.47
CA PRO A 35 -5.73 -2.89 -0.06
C PRO A 35 -6.36 -1.74 -0.85
N PRO A 36 -7.59 -1.91 -1.37
CA PRO A 36 -8.26 -0.81 -2.05
C PRO A 36 -8.17 0.43 -1.15
N PRO A 37 -7.98 1.63 -1.73
CA PRO A 37 -7.93 2.85 -0.93
C PRO A 37 -9.19 2.87 -0.08
N SER A 38 -9.03 2.71 1.23
CA SER A 38 -10.14 2.80 2.16
C SER A 38 -10.71 4.20 1.99
N SER A 39 -11.86 4.33 1.34
CA SER A 39 -12.73 5.49 1.53
C SER A 39 -12.79 5.72 3.04
N ASP A 40 -12.42 6.92 3.51
CA ASP A 40 -12.21 7.20 4.94
C ASP A 40 -13.40 6.70 5.77
N VAL A 41 -13.25 5.50 6.34
CA VAL A 41 -14.28 4.85 7.18
C VAL A 41 -14.45 5.65 8.46
N TRP A 42 -13.36 6.28 8.91
CA TRP A 42 -13.30 7.11 10.09
C TRP A 42 -13.00 8.55 9.66
N TYR A 43 -13.70 9.52 10.25
CA TYR A 43 -13.40 10.94 10.06
C TYR A 43 -13.38 11.66 11.39
N ASP A 44 -12.62 12.75 11.47
CA ASP A 44 -12.55 13.56 12.68
C ASP A 44 -13.86 14.30 12.94
N VAL A 45 -14.28 14.29 14.20
CA VAL A 45 -15.42 15.06 14.69
C VAL A 45 -14.94 15.94 15.83
N ASP A 46 -15.43 17.19 15.89
CA ASP A 46 -15.18 18.06 17.03
C ASP A 46 -16.09 17.63 18.19
N GLU A 47 -15.55 17.51 19.41
CA GLU A 47 -16.35 17.16 20.59
C GLU A 47 -17.51 18.17 20.79
N SER A 48 -17.31 19.44 20.43
CA SER A 48 -18.34 20.47 20.55
C SER A 48 -19.55 20.26 19.64
N ASP A 49 -19.40 19.45 18.59
CA ASP A 49 -20.48 19.08 17.68
C ASP A 49 -21.29 17.86 18.18
N LEU A 50 -20.80 17.16 19.21
CA LEU A 50 -21.48 15.99 19.75
C LEU A 50 -22.67 16.38 20.63
N PRO A 51 -23.84 15.74 20.47
CA PRO A 51 -24.97 15.98 21.34
C PRO A 51 -24.65 15.51 22.76
N VAL A 52 -24.88 16.38 23.75
CA VAL A 52 -24.71 16.04 25.17
C VAL A 52 -25.78 15.01 25.57
N ALA A 53 -25.36 13.75 25.67
CA ALA A 53 -26.24 12.64 26.03
C ALA A 53 -26.11 12.28 27.52
N GLY A 54 -26.94 12.95 28.35
CA GLY A 54 -26.97 12.72 29.79
C GLY A 54 -25.73 13.22 30.52
N GLU A 55 -25.59 12.81 31.78
CA GLU A 55 -24.44 13.20 32.62
C GLU A 55 -23.22 12.31 32.30
N ARG A 56 -22.09 12.93 31.97
CA ARG A 56 -20.84 12.23 31.69
C ARG A 56 -19.99 12.15 32.96
N TRP A 57 -20.12 11.03 33.67
CA TRP A 57 -19.43 10.79 34.95
C TRP A 57 -17.89 10.78 34.85
N ILE A 58 -17.34 10.44 33.68
CA ILE A 58 -15.90 10.35 33.44
C ILE A 58 -15.57 10.94 32.07
N VAL A 59 -14.63 11.89 32.05
CA VAL A 59 -14.06 12.47 30.82
C VAL A 59 -12.55 12.23 30.83
N PRO A 60 -11.98 11.56 29.82
CA PRO A 60 -10.54 11.40 29.71
C PRO A 60 -9.83 12.75 29.58
N GLN A 61 -8.58 12.84 30.05
CA GLN A 61 -7.77 14.06 29.87
C GLN A 61 -7.33 14.27 28.41
N SER A 62 -7.23 13.19 27.64
CA SER A 62 -6.91 13.19 26.22
C SER A 62 -7.76 12.14 25.52
N TYR A 63 -8.39 12.51 24.41
CA TYR A 63 -9.15 11.62 23.54
C TYR A 63 -9.34 12.28 22.17
N ARG A 64 -9.64 11.47 21.17
CA ARG A 64 -10.07 11.91 19.83
C ARG A 64 -11.48 11.41 19.61
N THR A 65 -12.31 12.27 19.04
CA THR A 65 -13.65 11.86 18.60
C THR A 65 -13.61 11.57 17.11
N VAL A 66 -14.19 10.45 16.73
CA VAL A 66 -14.27 10.02 15.33
C VAL A 66 -15.70 9.66 14.99
N GLY A 67 -16.14 10.07 13.82
CA GLY A 67 -17.36 9.61 13.19
C GLY A 67 -17.10 8.36 12.37
N LEU A 68 -18.12 7.51 12.28
CA LEU A 68 -18.13 6.34 11.40
C LEU A 68 -18.92 6.66 10.13
N ASN A 69 -18.27 6.53 8.97
CA ASN A 69 -18.97 6.51 7.69
C ASN A 69 -19.52 5.09 7.45
N VAL A 70 -20.83 4.93 7.63
CA VAL A 70 -21.51 3.64 7.52
C VAL A 70 -21.47 3.08 6.10
N ASP A 71 -21.67 3.93 5.09
CA ASP A 71 -21.66 3.50 3.69
C ASP A 71 -20.25 3.01 3.28
N ALA A 72 -19.21 3.72 3.73
CA ALA A 72 -17.82 3.30 3.51
C ALA A 72 -17.50 2.00 4.25
N LEU A 73 -17.96 1.83 5.49
CA LEU A 73 -17.80 0.57 6.22
C LEU A 73 -18.50 -0.58 5.51
N GLN A 74 -19.74 -0.38 5.05
CA GLN A 74 -20.49 -1.39 4.30
C GLN A 74 -19.75 -1.81 3.02
N ALA A 75 -19.21 -0.86 2.26
CA ALA A 75 -18.43 -1.18 1.07
C ALA A 75 -17.18 -2.04 1.39
N VAL A 76 -16.52 -1.82 2.53
CA VAL A 76 -15.41 -2.66 2.99
C VAL A 76 -15.90 -4.06 3.35
N LEU A 77 -17.02 -4.17 4.09
CA LEU A 77 -17.57 -5.45 4.53
C LEU A 77 -18.16 -6.27 3.38
N ASP A 78 -18.76 -5.64 2.38
CA ASP A 78 -19.30 -6.30 1.18
C ASP A 78 -18.19 -6.92 0.30
N ALA A 79 -16.98 -6.36 0.38
CA ALA A 79 -15.81 -6.94 -0.26
C ALA A 79 -15.22 -8.13 0.52
N ALA A 80 -15.63 -8.33 1.77
CA ALA A 80 -15.13 -9.43 2.60
C ALA A 80 -15.82 -10.75 2.23
N PRO A 81 -15.07 -11.86 2.16
CA PRO A 81 -15.65 -13.17 1.93
C PRO A 81 -16.57 -13.55 3.09
N MET A 82 -17.65 -14.28 2.77
CA MET A 82 -18.52 -14.84 3.79
C MET A 82 -17.74 -15.77 4.71
N GLU A 83 -17.95 -15.63 6.02
CA GLU A 83 -17.30 -16.45 7.04
C GLU A 83 -17.55 -17.95 6.81
N GLY A 84 -16.54 -18.77 7.12
CA GLY A 84 -16.62 -20.23 6.95
C GLY A 84 -16.55 -20.73 5.51
N THR A 85 -16.37 -19.86 4.51
CA THR A 85 -16.14 -20.28 3.13
C THR A 85 -14.65 -20.54 2.85
N PRO A 86 -14.29 -21.35 1.83
CA PRO A 86 -12.90 -21.52 1.41
C PRO A 86 -12.22 -20.20 1.02
N ALA A 87 -12.98 -19.24 0.48
CA ALA A 87 -12.46 -17.92 0.13
C ALA A 87 -11.98 -17.14 1.37
N ALA A 88 -12.69 -17.26 2.50
CA ALA A 88 -12.27 -16.63 3.76
C ALA A 88 -10.93 -17.17 4.31
N ALA A 89 -10.47 -18.33 3.86
CA ALA A 89 -9.17 -18.87 4.25
C ALA A 89 -8.00 -18.34 3.40
N THR A 90 -8.29 -17.69 2.27
CA THR A 90 -7.27 -17.31 1.26
C THR A 90 -7.36 -15.86 0.81
N SER A 91 -8.39 -15.11 1.20
CA SER A 91 -8.53 -13.68 0.91
C SER A 91 -8.74 -12.87 2.18
N ASP A 92 -7.94 -11.81 2.31
CA ASP A 92 -8.02 -10.87 3.42
C ASP A 92 -8.67 -9.56 2.98
N VAL A 93 -9.53 -9.01 3.84
CA VAL A 93 -9.98 -7.61 3.78
C VAL A 93 -9.49 -6.92 5.04
N VAL A 94 -8.84 -5.77 4.86
CA VAL A 94 -8.20 -5.02 5.94
C VAL A 94 -9.03 -3.79 6.27
N LEU A 95 -9.47 -3.68 7.53
CA LEU A 95 -10.07 -2.47 8.09
C LEU A 95 -9.09 -1.85 9.10
N SER A 96 -8.58 -0.67 8.79
CA SER A 96 -7.77 0.09 9.75
C SER A 96 -8.65 0.65 10.87
N LEU A 97 -8.18 0.55 12.11
CA LEU A 97 -8.84 1.13 13.28
C LEU A 97 -8.13 2.43 13.71
N PRO A 98 -8.85 3.41 14.27
CA PRO A 98 -8.23 4.56 14.90
C PRO A 98 -7.36 4.10 16.08
N LEU A 99 -6.25 4.80 16.30
CA LEU A 99 -5.39 4.51 17.45
C LEU A 99 -6.13 4.80 18.76
N PRO A 100 -5.94 3.95 19.79
CA PRO A 100 -6.70 4.03 21.04
C PRO A 100 -6.40 5.28 21.87
N GLU A 101 -5.21 5.86 21.73
CA GLU A 101 -4.76 7.02 22.52
C GLU A 101 -5.27 8.37 21.97
N GLY A 102 -6.11 8.33 20.92
CA GLY A 102 -6.58 9.52 20.23
C GLY A 102 -5.74 9.91 18.99
N GLY A 103 -4.82 9.05 18.56
CA GLY A 103 -3.84 9.35 17.50
C GLY A 103 -2.45 9.47 18.04
#